data_AF-A0A7R9AJC0-F1
#
_entry.id   AF-A0A7R9AJC0-F1
#
_cell.length_a   1.000
_cell.length_b   1.000
_cell.length_c   1.000
_cell.angle_alpha   90.00
_cell.angle_beta   90.00
_cell.angle_gamma   90.00
#
_symmetry.space_group_name_H-M   'P 1'
#
loop_
_entity.id
_entity.type
_entity.pdbx_description
1 polymer ?
#
loop_
_entity_poly.entity_id
_entity_poly.type
_entity_poly.pdbx_seq_one_letter_code
_entity_poly.pdbx_strand_id
1 'polypeptide(L)'
;MELDGHVQPSISHTTRAPRGQEVDGREYFFISPAQFEQMVKEGAFLEYAQVHGHYYGTSKAAIEKRILSGKDVILEIDYQGALQIKKIFDNAILIFILPPSWPELAQRLQRRGEDAPEVIAQRLNNARIEVAQAQHFDFVIINEVFERAVFDLKAIVHAQRLKFAAQKRARQDTFSSLQIELPLMARITVEDCLVKIPNRFQLVLAATYRARMLHHGHTPRVPSNNKPAVTALREIAEGQVGAEMLK
;
A
#
# COMPACT_ATOMS: atom_id res chain seq x y z
N MET A 1 -27.08 -1.54 -4.58
CA MET A 1 -26.01 -0.62 -4.15
C MET A 1 -24.78 -0.97 -4.98
N GLU A 2 -24.41 -0.12 -5.94
CA GLU A 2 -23.44 -0.47 -6.98
C GLU A 2 -22.03 -0.77 -6.43
N LEU A 3 -21.32 -1.64 -7.15
CA LEU A 3 -19.89 -1.92 -6.97
C LEU A 3 -19.10 -0.74 -7.50
N ASP A 4 -18.20 -0.19 -6.69
CA ASP A 4 -17.30 0.87 -7.13
C ASP A 4 -16.21 0.28 -8.04
N GLY A 5 -16.35 0.51 -9.35
CA GLY A 5 -15.43 -0.02 -10.37
C GLY A 5 -13.99 0.50 -10.29
N HIS A 6 -13.73 1.52 -9.47
CA HIS A 6 -12.38 2.05 -9.25
C HIS A 6 -11.61 1.30 -8.16
N VAL A 7 -12.28 0.45 -7.38
CA VAL A 7 -11.67 -0.36 -6.33
C VAL A 7 -11.39 -1.75 -6.88
N GLN A 8 -10.14 -2.20 -6.73
CA GLN A 8 -9.78 -3.55 -7.15
C GLN A 8 -9.04 -4.32 -6.05
N PRO A 9 -9.47 -5.56 -5.75
CA PRO A 9 -8.72 -6.43 -4.86
C PRO A 9 -7.40 -6.85 -5.52
N SER A 10 -6.34 -6.92 -4.72
CA SER A 10 -5.13 -7.66 -5.09
C SER A 10 -5.31 -9.15 -4.83
N ILE A 11 -4.70 -9.97 -5.68
CA ILE A 11 -4.69 -11.42 -5.55
C ILE A 11 -3.31 -11.81 -5.03
N SER A 12 -3.27 -12.35 -3.82
CA SER A 12 -2.02 -12.73 -3.16
C SER A 12 -1.58 -14.13 -3.58
N HIS A 13 -0.30 -14.44 -3.39
CA HIS A 13 0.22 -15.81 -3.54
C HIS A 13 0.12 -16.53 -2.21
N THR A 14 -0.14 -17.84 -2.22
CA THR A 14 -0.11 -18.67 -1.02
C THR A 14 0.46 -20.06 -1.29
N THR A 15 1.05 -20.66 -0.25
CA THR A 15 1.47 -22.07 -0.25
C THR A 15 0.44 -23.02 0.34
N ARG A 16 -0.69 -22.50 0.80
CA ARG A 16 -1.83 -23.31 1.22
C ARG A 16 -2.47 -23.97 0.01
N ALA A 17 -3.01 -25.17 0.15
CA ALA A 17 -3.86 -25.77 -0.88
C ALA A 17 -5.19 -24.99 -1.03
N PRO A 18 -5.76 -24.91 -2.25
CA PRO A 18 -7.10 -24.37 -2.46
C PRO A 18 -8.15 -25.11 -1.60
N ARG A 19 -9.18 -24.39 -1.14
CA ARG A 19 -10.33 -24.92 -0.39
C ARG A 19 -11.61 -24.77 -1.19
N GLY A 20 -12.49 -25.77 -1.06
CA GLY A 20 -13.84 -25.69 -1.61
C GLY A 20 -13.86 -25.35 -3.11
N GLN A 21 -14.35 -24.15 -3.43
CA GLN A 21 -14.49 -23.63 -4.80
C GLN A 21 -13.47 -22.54 -5.16
N GLU A 22 -12.41 -22.37 -4.37
CA GLU A 22 -11.31 -21.44 -4.69
C GLU A 22 -10.68 -21.81 -6.05
N VAL A 23 -10.39 -20.79 -6.86
CA VAL A 23 -9.78 -20.95 -8.19
C VAL A 23 -8.47 -20.19 -8.24
N ASP A 24 -7.44 -20.81 -8.81
CA ASP A 24 -6.15 -20.18 -9.01
C ASP A 24 -6.28 -18.90 -9.86
N GLY A 25 -5.67 -17.82 -9.39
CA GLY A 25 -5.75 -16.51 -10.02
C GLY A 25 -7.08 -15.78 -9.81
N ARG A 26 -7.98 -16.29 -8.96
CA ARG A 26 -9.20 -15.58 -8.52
C ARG A 26 -9.10 -15.15 -7.06
N GLU A 27 -9.00 -16.10 -6.13
CA GLU A 27 -8.80 -15.80 -4.70
C GLU A 27 -7.32 -15.66 -4.35
N TYR A 28 -6.51 -16.61 -4.81
CA TYR A 28 -5.06 -16.62 -4.61
C TYR A 28 -4.36 -17.21 -5.84
N PHE A 29 -3.07 -16.91 -5.97
CA PHE A 29 -2.15 -17.73 -6.76
C PHE A 29 -1.57 -18.82 -5.86
N PHE A 30 -1.93 -20.07 -6.13
CA PHE A 30 -1.53 -21.22 -5.34
C PHE A 30 -0.21 -21.77 -5.86
N ILE A 31 0.85 -21.59 -5.10
CA ILE A 31 2.21 -21.98 -5.49
C ILE A 31 2.86 -22.91 -4.47
N SER A 32 3.83 -23.69 -4.90
CA SER A 32 4.59 -24.54 -3.99
C SER A 32 5.47 -23.72 -3.03
N PRO A 33 5.83 -24.25 -1.84
CA PRO A 33 6.79 -23.62 -0.95
C PRO A 33 8.13 -23.29 -1.62
N ALA A 34 8.65 -24.19 -2.46
CA ALA A 34 9.90 -23.97 -3.20
C ALA A 34 9.81 -22.78 -4.18
N GLN A 35 8.68 -22.63 -4.88
CA GLN A 35 8.43 -21.47 -5.75
C GLN A 35 8.29 -20.19 -4.93
N PHE A 36 7.59 -20.24 -3.79
CA PHE A 36 7.45 -19.09 -2.91
C PHE A 36 8.81 -18.59 -2.41
N GLU A 37 9.66 -19.49 -1.93
CA GLU A 37 11.02 -19.18 -1.49
C GLU A 37 11.88 -18.59 -2.61
N GLN A 38 11.74 -19.10 -3.83
CA GLN A 38 12.44 -18.55 -4.99
C GLN A 38 11.99 -17.10 -5.27
N MET A 39 10.69 -16.84 -5.26
CA MET A 39 10.14 -15.49 -5.42
C MET A 39 10.58 -14.53 -4.31
N VAL A 40 10.74 -15.03 -3.07
CA VAL A 40 11.31 -14.25 -1.96
C VAL A 40 12.77 -13.88 -2.25
N LYS A 41 13.60 -14.82 -2.70
CA LYS A 41 15.02 -14.58 -3.04
C LYS A 41 15.18 -13.57 -4.18
N GLU A 42 14.24 -13.58 -5.13
CA GLU A 42 14.19 -12.63 -6.25
C GLU A 42 13.61 -11.27 -5.84
N GLY A 43 13.14 -11.11 -4.60
CA GLY A 43 12.53 -9.88 -4.11
C GLY A 43 11.20 -9.56 -4.79
N ALA A 44 10.46 -10.56 -5.26
CA ALA A 44 9.21 -10.41 -6.01
C ALA A 44 8.00 -9.97 -5.17
N PHE A 45 8.08 -10.13 -3.84
CA PHE A 45 7.01 -9.78 -2.91
C PHE A 45 7.20 -8.42 -2.27
N LEU A 46 6.10 -7.65 -2.23
CA LEU A 46 6.02 -6.36 -1.56
C LEU A 46 6.00 -6.54 -0.05
N GLU A 47 5.20 -7.52 0.39
CA GLU A 47 5.15 -8.05 1.75
C GLU A 47 4.95 -9.57 1.65
N TYR A 48 5.41 -10.28 2.66
CA TYR A 48 5.04 -11.66 2.87
C TYR A 48 5.08 -12.01 4.36
N ALA A 49 4.31 -13.02 4.74
CA ALA A 49 4.26 -13.53 6.10
C ALA A 49 3.96 -15.04 6.11
N GLN A 50 4.32 -15.70 7.20
CA GLN A 50 3.86 -17.06 7.49
C GLN A 50 2.69 -16.99 8.45
N VAL A 51 1.53 -17.51 8.03
CA VAL A 51 0.29 -17.50 8.80
C VAL A 51 -0.23 -18.93 8.88
N HIS A 52 -0.35 -19.44 10.11
CA HIS A 52 -0.80 -20.80 10.41
C HIS A 52 -0.05 -21.89 9.61
N GLY A 53 1.27 -21.73 9.45
CA GLY A 53 2.14 -22.69 8.76
C GLY A 53 2.23 -22.54 7.24
N HIS A 54 1.43 -21.66 6.63
CA HIS A 54 1.49 -21.38 5.19
C HIS A 54 2.04 -19.99 4.92
N TYR A 55 2.73 -19.82 3.80
CA TYR A 55 3.20 -18.52 3.36
C TYR A 55 2.11 -17.81 2.56
N TYR A 56 2.06 -16.50 2.73
CA TYR A 56 1.23 -15.58 1.95
C TYR A 56 2.10 -14.40 1.53
N GLY A 57 1.89 -13.90 0.31
CA GLY A 57 2.66 -12.74 -0.17
C GLY A 57 1.99 -11.99 -1.30
N THR A 58 2.10 -10.66 -1.25
CA THR A 58 1.57 -9.76 -2.28
C THR A 58 2.65 -9.45 -3.32
N SER A 59 2.41 -9.76 -4.59
CA SER A 59 3.38 -9.51 -5.68
C SER A 59 3.58 -8.02 -5.95
N LYS A 60 4.85 -7.56 -5.99
CA LYS A 60 5.19 -6.17 -6.34
C LYS A 60 4.64 -5.77 -7.71
N ALA A 61 4.91 -6.60 -8.72
CA ALA A 61 4.51 -6.33 -10.10
C ALA A 61 2.98 -6.19 -10.25
N ALA A 62 2.21 -7.02 -9.52
CA ALA A 62 0.75 -6.95 -9.54
C ALA A 62 0.22 -5.64 -8.96
N ILE A 63 0.84 -5.14 -7.88
CA ILE A 63 0.45 -3.88 -7.23
C ILE A 63 0.87 -2.67 -8.07
N GLU A 64 2.11 -2.64 -8.55
CA GLU A 64 2.63 -1.55 -9.37
C GLU A 64 1.75 -1.31 -10.61
N LYS A 65 1.37 -2.38 -11.31
CA LYS A 65 0.49 -2.29 -12.48
C LYS A 65 -0.86 -1.65 -12.14
N ARG A 66 -1.44 -1.96 -10.97
CA ARG A 66 -2.75 -1.42 -10.56
C ARG A 66 -2.64 0.03 -10.11
N ILE A 67 -1.61 0.37 -9.34
CA ILE A 67 -1.35 1.75 -8.92
C ILE A 67 -1.12 2.65 -10.14
N LEU A 68 -0.33 2.20 -11.11
CA LEU A 68 -0.08 2.95 -12.36
C LEU A 68 -1.34 3.17 -13.20
N SER A 69 -2.35 2.32 -13.05
CA SER A 69 -3.65 2.51 -13.71
C SER A 69 -4.57 3.53 -13.03
N GLY A 70 -4.10 4.18 -11.95
CA GLY A 70 -4.86 5.19 -11.21
C GLY A 70 -6.03 4.64 -10.41
N LYS A 71 -6.03 3.34 -10.12
CA LYS A 71 -7.09 2.64 -9.37
C LYS A 71 -6.74 2.50 -7.90
N ASP A 72 -7.78 2.44 -7.07
CA ASP A 72 -7.62 2.11 -5.65
C ASP A 72 -7.40 0.59 -5.53
N VAL A 73 -6.37 0.21 -4.76
CA VAL A 73 -6.03 -1.19 -4.55
C VAL A 73 -6.36 -1.56 -3.11
N ILE A 74 -7.15 -2.61 -2.93
CA ILE A 74 -7.41 -3.21 -1.62
C ILE A 74 -6.52 -4.44 -1.45
N LEU A 75 -5.80 -4.48 -0.34
CA LEU A 75 -5.04 -5.64 0.11
C LEU A 75 -5.77 -6.28 1.28
N GLU A 76 -6.17 -7.54 1.12
CA GLU A 76 -6.68 -8.38 2.20
C GLU A 76 -5.51 -9.24 2.72
N ILE A 77 -4.88 -8.78 3.80
CA ILE A 77 -3.65 -9.38 4.36
C ILE A 77 -3.71 -9.39 5.89
N ASP A 78 -2.84 -10.18 6.53
CA ASP A 78 -2.74 -10.21 7.99
C ASP A 78 -2.08 -8.92 8.53
N TYR A 79 -2.10 -8.76 9.86
CA TYR A 79 -1.57 -7.55 10.49
C TYR A 79 -0.07 -7.35 10.23
N GLN A 80 0.73 -8.42 10.13
CA GLN A 80 2.16 -8.31 9.87
C GLN A 80 2.40 -7.76 8.46
N GLY A 81 1.69 -8.30 7.47
CA GLY A 81 1.69 -7.78 6.10
C GLY A 81 1.27 -6.30 6.07
N ALA A 82 0.18 -5.94 6.75
CA ALA A 82 -0.31 -4.56 6.81
C ALA A 82 0.74 -3.58 7.37
N LEU A 83 1.44 -3.96 8.45
CA LEU A 83 2.50 -3.14 9.03
C LEU A 83 3.75 -3.05 8.12
N GLN A 84 4.06 -4.10 7.35
CA GLN A 84 5.11 -4.03 6.32
C GLN A 84 4.71 -3.06 5.20
N ILE A 85 3.47 -3.12 4.72
CA ILE A 85 2.95 -2.20 3.70
C ILE A 85 3.04 -0.76 4.17
N LYS A 86 2.65 -0.46 5.42
CA LYS A 86 2.70 0.90 5.96
C LYS A 86 4.11 1.49 5.98
N LYS A 87 5.15 0.66 6.14
CA LYS A 87 6.56 1.09 6.07
C LYS A 87 7.02 1.40 4.64
N ILE A 88 6.40 0.78 3.64
CA ILE A 88 6.74 0.98 2.23
C ILE A 88 5.93 2.14 1.65
N PHE A 89 4.67 2.26 2.06
CA PHE A 89 3.72 3.27 1.64
C PHE A 89 3.16 4.00 2.85
N ASP A 90 3.80 5.11 3.24
CA ASP A 90 3.37 5.94 4.37
C ASP A 90 1.91 6.43 4.25
N ASN A 91 1.44 6.57 3.01
CA ASN A 91 0.06 6.98 2.68
C ASN A 91 -0.93 5.81 2.60
N ALA A 92 -0.50 4.56 2.81
CA ALA A 92 -1.41 3.43 2.90
C ALA A 92 -2.38 3.64 4.07
N ILE A 93 -3.65 3.27 3.86
CA ILE A 93 -4.71 3.39 4.85
C ILE A 93 -4.99 2.00 5.39
N LEU A 94 -4.67 1.78 6.66
CA LEU A 94 -4.87 0.52 7.33
C LEU A 94 -6.26 0.51 7.98
N ILE A 95 -7.09 -0.46 7.61
CA ILE A 95 -8.43 -0.66 8.14
C ILE A 95 -8.50 -2.05 8.80
N PHE A 96 -8.78 -2.09 10.09
CA PHE A 96 -8.97 -3.35 10.83
C PHE A 96 -10.46 -3.67 10.93
N ILE A 97 -10.84 -4.92 10.70
CA ILE A 97 -12.24 -5.37 10.82
C ILE A 97 -12.37 -6.25 12.06
N LEU A 98 -13.09 -5.77 13.07
CA LEU A 98 -13.36 -6.52 14.30
C LEU A 98 -14.68 -7.29 14.19
N PRO A 99 -14.77 -8.49 14.81
CA PRO A 99 -16.07 -9.06 15.16
C PRO A 99 -16.69 -8.23 16.31
N PRO A 100 -18.02 -8.24 16.47
CA PRO A 100 -18.67 -7.53 17.58
C PRO A 100 -18.41 -8.19 18.94
N SER A 101 -18.09 -9.48 18.96
CA SER A 101 -17.77 -10.22 20.18
C SER A 101 -17.03 -11.53 19.90
N TRP A 102 -16.42 -12.12 20.93
CA TRP A 102 -15.79 -13.45 20.85
C TRP A 102 -16.79 -14.58 20.52
N PRO A 103 -17.99 -14.65 21.14
CA PRO A 103 -19.00 -15.65 20.76
C PRO A 103 -19.41 -15.55 19.29
N GLU A 104 -19.59 -14.34 18.76
CA GLU A 104 -19.93 -14.13 17.35
C GLU A 104 -18.80 -14.62 16.42
N LEU A 105 -17.54 -14.32 16.74
CA LEU A 105 -16.40 -14.84 15.98
C LEU A 105 -16.36 -16.37 15.97
N ALA A 106 -16.57 -17.01 17.13
CA ALA A 106 -16.63 -18.46 17.26
C ALA A 106 -17.76 -19.04 16.41
N GLN A 107 -18.95 -18.43 16.44
CA GLN A 107 -20.08 -18.86 15.64
C GLN A 107 -19.80 -18.72 14.12
N ARG A 108 -19.14 -17.65 13.68
CA ARG A 108 -18.73 -17.47 12.28
C ARG A 108 -17.76 -18.55 11.81
N LEU A 109 -16.78 -18.91 12.65
CA LEU A 109 -15.84 -20.00 12.35
C LEU A 109 -16.55 -21.36 12.25
N GLN A 110 -17.49 -21.64 13.15
CA GLN A 110 -18.29 -22.86 13.12
C GLN A 110 -19.20 -22.94 11.89
N ARG A 111 -19.89 -21.85 11.53
CA ARG A 111 -20.80 -21.80 10.38
C ARG A 111 -20.12 -22.04 9.04
N ARG A 112 -18.81 -21.78 8.94
CA ARG A 112 -18.03 -22.13 7.73
C ARG A 112 -17.98 -23.63 7.51
N GLY A 113 -18.14 -24.46 8.54
CA GLY A 113 -18.34 -25.92 8.42
C GLY A 113 -17.11 -26.70 7.91
N GLU A 114 -15.97 -26.04 7.76
CA GLU A 114 -14.77 -26.61 7.13
C GLU A 114 -13.72 -27.13 8.13
N ASP A 115 -13.84 -26.78 9.41
CA ASP A 115 -12.80 -27.02 10.42
C ASP A 115 -13.33 -27.85 11.60
N ALA A 116 -12.50 -28.78 12.08
CA ALA A 116 -12.78 -29.54 13.30
C ALA A 116 -12.77 -28.62 14.56
N PRO A 117 -13.46 -29.00 15.66
CA PRO A 117 -13.55 -28.17 16.86
C PRO A 117 -12.19 -27.72 17.44
N GLU A 118 -11.17 -28.58 17.36
CA GLU A 118 -9.81 -28.30 17.81
C GLU A 118 -9.15 -27.18 16.99
N VAL A 119 -9.34 -27.19 15.67
CA VAL A 119 -8.85 -26.15 14.75
C VAL A 119 -9.56 -24.82 15.01
N ILE A 120 -10.86 -24.85 15.32
CA ILE A 120 -11.61 -23.64 15.68
C ILE A 120 -11.06 -23.02 16.98
N ALA A 121 -10.78 -23.85 17.99
CA ALA A 121 -10.18 -23.38 19.25
C ALA A 121 -8.80 -22.73 19.01
N GLN A 122 -7.97 -23.35 18.15
CA GLN A 122 -6.67 -22.79 17.79
C GLN A 122 -6.81 -21.45 17.04
N ARG A 123 -7.75 -21.33 16.09
CA ARG A 123 -8.03 -20.07 15.38
C ARG A 123 -8.51 -18.97 16.33
N LEU A 124 -9.38 -19.28 17.27
CA LEU A 124 -9.82 -18.32 18.29
C LEU A 124 -8.67 -17.85 19.17
N ASN A 125 -7.73 -18.73 19.50
CA ASN A 125 -6.54 -18.34 20.24
C ASN A 125 -5.64 -17.39 19.44
N ASN A 126 -5.40 -17.69 18.16
CA ASN A 126 -4.63 -16.84 17.28
C ASN A 126 -5.31 -15.47 17.07
N ALA A 127 -6.63 -15.45 16.94
CA ALA A 127 -7.41 -14.22 16.79
C ALA A 127 -7.24 -13.26 17.97
N ARG A 128 -6.96 -13.73 19.19
CA ARG A 128 -6.65 -12.84 20.34
C ARG A 128 -5.39 -12.02 20.10
N ILE A 129 -4.38 -12.63 19.49
CA ILE A 129 -3.12 -11.95 19.17
C ILE A 129 -3.37 -10.92 18.08
N GLU A 130 -4.11 -11.29 17.03
CA GLU A 130 -4.42 -10.43 15.89
C GLU A 130 -5.29 -9.23 16.28
N VAL A 131 -6.36 -9.45 17.05
CA VAL A 131 -7.27 -8.38 17.50
C VAL A 131 -6.55 -7.33 18.34
N ALA A 132 -5.54 -7.73 19.14
CA ALA A 132 -4.74 -6.81 19.94
C ALA A 132 -3.90 -5.82 19.08
N GLN A 133 -3.70 -6.13 17.79
CA GLN A 133 -2.95 -5.29 16.86
C GLN A 133 -3.79 -4.17 16.25
N ALA A 134 -5.12 -4.16 16.48
CA ALA A 134 -6.03 -3.14 15.94
C ALA A 134 -5.61 -1.70 16.28
N GLN A 135 -4.90 -1.50 17.40
CA GLN A 135 -4.36 -0.19 17.80
C GLN A 135 -3.35 0.42 16.81
N HIS A 136 -2.78 -0.39 15.91
CA HIS A 136 -1.83 0.07 14.88
C HIS A 136 -2.49 0.49 13.56
N PHE A 137 -3.82 0.41 13.47
CA PHE A 137 -4.57 0.68 12.25
C PHE A 137 -5.19 2.08 12.29
N ASP A 138 -5.32 2.71 11.11
CA ASP A 138 -5.86 4.07 10.99
C ASP A 138 -7.38 4.09 11.27
N PHE A 139 -8.09 3.00 10.93
CA PHE A 139 -9.52 2.84 11.15
C PHE A 139 -9.85 1.44 11.68
N VAL A 140 -10.91 1.35 12.48
CA VAL A 140 -11.47 0.09 12.97
C VAL A 140 -12.95 0.05 12.63
N ILE A 141 -13.39 -1.01 11.96
CA ILE A 141 -14.79 -1.29 11.65
C ILE A 141 -15.25 -2.48 12.50
N ILE A 142 -16.31 -2.31 13.28
CA ILE A 142 -16.94 -3.42 14.01
C ILE A 142 -17.99 -4.03 13.09
N ASN A 143 -17.73 -5.23 12.58
CA ASN A 143 -18.59 -5.93 11.64
C ASN A 143 -19.70 -6.70 12.38
N GLU A 144 -20.62 -5.96 12.99
CA GLU A 144 -21.85 -6.48 13.61
C GLU A 144 -22.93 -6.75 12.57
N VAL A 145 -23.21 -5.74 11.73
CA VAL A 145 -24.15 -5.78 10.61
C VAL A 145 -23.35 -5.57 9.33
N PHE A 146 -23.43 -6.53 8.42
CA PHE A 146 -22.60 -6.56 7.20
C PHE A 146 -22.79 -5.30 6.35
N GLU A 147 -24.03 -4.87 6.15
CA GLU A 147 -24.37 -3.68 5.35
C GLU A 147 -23.76 -2.41 5.94
N ARG A 148 -23.72 -2.31 7.28
CA ARG A 148 -23.09 -1.19 7.98
C ARG A 148 -21.57 -1.22 7.82
N ALA A 149 -20.94 -2.39 7.98
CA ALA A 149 -19.49 -2.52 7.77
C ALA A 149 -19.08 -2.17 6.33
N VAL A 150 -19.89 -2.58 5.34
CA VAL A 150 -19.70 -2.20 3.93
C VAL A 150 -19.86 -0.70 3.73
N PHE A 151 -20.87 -0.09 4.35
CA PHE A 151 -21.08 1.36 4.32
C PHE A 151 -19.87 2.10 4.91
N ASP A 152 -19.40 1.70 6.09
CA ASP A 152 -18.26 2.33 6.78
C ASP A 152 -16.97 2.20 5.95
N LEU A 153 -16.73 1.04 5.34
CA LEU A 153 -15.60 0.84 4.42
C LEU A 153 -15.68 1.77 3.21
N LYS A 154 -16.86 1.88 2.58
CA LYS A 154 -17.08 2.80 1.46
C LYS A 154 -16.89 4.25 1.88
N ALA A 155 -17.35 4.63 3.07
CA ALA A 155 -17.18 5.98 3.61
C ALA A 155 -15.70 6.32 3.81
N ILE A 156 -14.90 5.39 4.34
CA ILE A 156 -13.44 5.58 4.48
C ILE A 156 -12.81 5.81 3.10
N VAL A 157 -13.05 4.91 2.13
CA VAL A 157 -12.49 5.04 0.76
C VAL A 157 -12.90 6.37 0.12
N HIS A 158 -14.18 6.74 0.21
CA HIS A 158 -14.67 8.00 -0.33
C HIS A 158 -13.99 9.21 0.32
N ALA A 159 -13.86 9.23 1.65
CA ALA A 159 -13.17 10.30 2.36
C ALA A 159 -11.69 10.42 1.95
N GLN A 160 -11.01 9.30 1.66
CA GLN A 160 -9.62 9.36 1.16
C GLN A 160 -9.52 10.05 -0.21
N ARG A 161 -10.49 9.81 -1.10
CA ARG A 161 -10.53 10.47 -2.42
C ARG A 161 -10.80 11.97 -2.34
N LEU A 162 -11.46 12.42 -1.27
CA LEU A 162 -11.74 13.84 -1.04
C LEU A 162 -10.56 14.63 -0.46
N LYS A 163 -9.47 13.97 -0.03
CA LYS A 163 -8.26 14.67 0.42
C LYS A 163 -7.74 15.59 -0.67
N PHE A 164 -7.24 16.78 -0.29
CA PHE A 164 -6.75 17.79 -1.24
C PHE A 164 -5.76 17.23 -2.27
N ALA A 165 -4.78 16.46 -1.83
CA ALA A 165 -3.78 15.87 -2.74
C ALA A 165 -4.40 14.90 -3.76
N ALA A 166 -5.42 14.12 -3.34
CA ALA A 166 -6.15 13.22 -4.23
C ALA A 166 -7.02 14.01 -5.22
N GLN A 167 -7.77 15.00 -4.74
CA GLN A 167 -8.61 15.87 -5.58
C GLN A 167 -7.78 16.66 -6.59
N LYS A 168 -6.65 17.24 -6.18
CA LYS A 168 -5.74 17.96 -7.06
C LYS A 168 -5.21 17.06 -8.17
N ARG A 169 -4.87 15.81 -7.85
CA ARG A 169 -4.40 14.83 -8.84
C ARG A 169 -5.51 14.41 -9.81
N ALA A 170 -6.72 14.17 -9.30
CA ALA A 170 -7.85 13.69 -10.10
C ALA A 170 -8.54 14.79 -10.93
N ARG A 171 -8.44 16.06 -10.50
CA ARG A 171 -9.15 17.21 -11.08
C ARG A 171 -8.20 18.35 -11.45
N GLN A 172 -7.06 18.03 -12.04
CA GLN A 172 -6.01 19.01 -12.37
C GLN A 172 -6.58 20.24 -13.11
N ASP A 173 -7.43 20.03 -14.11
CA ASP A 173 -8.05 21.11 -14.89
C ASP A 173 -8.86 22.09 -14.03
N THR A 174 -9.61 21.57 -13.04
CA THR A 174 -10.40 22.40 -12.12
C THR A 174 -9.51 23.23 -11.20
N PHE A 175 -8.42 22.65 -10.70
CA PHE A 175 -7.49 23.38 -9.85
C PHE A 175 -6.73 24.45 -10.64
N SER A 176 -6.32 24.14 -11.87
CA SER A 176 -5.66 25.07 -12.77
C SER A 176 -6.57 26.23 -13.19
N SER A 177 -7.84 25.96 -13.54
CA SER A 177 -8.79 27.00 -13.96
C SER A 177 -9.14 27.99 -12.84
N LEU A 178 -9.14 27.52 -11.60
CA LEU A 178 -9.35 28.34 -10.41
C LEU A 178 -8.06 29.00 -9.89
N GLN A 179 -6.93 28.83 -10.58
CA GLN A 179 -5.62 29.38 -10.18
C GLN A 179 -5.20 28.96 -8.76
N ILE A 180 -5.61 27.75 -8.34
CA ILE A 180 -5.23 27.17 -7.05
C ILE A 180 -3.84 26.56 -7.21
N GLU A 181 -2.85 27.44 -7.28
CA GLU A 181 -1.44 27.08 -7.24
C GLU A 181 -1.01 26.88 -5.79
N LEU A 182 -0.24 25.81 -5.52
CA LEU A 182 0.44 25.73 -4.23
C LEU A 182 1.46 26.88 -4.20
N PRO A 183 1.64 27.59 -3.07
CA PRO A 183 2.76 28.50 -2.97
C PRO A 183 4.01 27.71 -3.33
N LEU A 184 4.79 28.26 -4.27
CA LEU A 184 6.00 27.72 -4.91
C LEU A 184 7.11 27.30 -3.92
N MET A 185 6.84 27.29 -2.62
CA MET A 185 7.81 27.18 -1.54
C MET A 185 7.71 25.91 -0.68
N ALA A 186 6.69 25.06 -0.79
CA ALA A 186 6.54 24.00 0.22
C ALA A 186 6.01 22.65 -0.30
N ARG A 187 6.91 21.92 -0.97
CA ARG A 187 7.03 20.44 -1.10
C ARG A 187 7.20 20.04 -2.56
N ILE A 188 8.45 19.96 -2.98
CA ILE A 188 8.82 19.06 -4.09
C ILE A 188 8.38 17.66 -3.70
N THR A 189 7.62 17.01 -4.57
CA THR A 189 7.24 15.61 -4.42
C THR A 189 8.19 14.72 -5.22
N VAL A 190 8.24 13.43 -4.88
CA VAL A 190 9.02 12.45 -5.64
C VAL A 190 8.47 12.35 -7.06
N GLU A 191 7.16 12.49 -7.22
CA GLU A 191 6.46 12.44 -8.51
C GLU A 191 6.93 13.56 -9.46
N ASP A 192 7.19 14.77 -8.94
CA ASP A 192 7.71 15.88 -9.74
C ASP A 192 9.10 15.54 -10.32
N CYS A 193 9.93 14.87 -9.53
CA CYS A 193 11.25 14.43 -9.97
C CYS A 193 11.18 13.24 -10.94
N LEU A 194 10.19 12.35 -10.80
CA LEU A 194 10.02 11.19 -11.67
C LEU A 194 9.62 11.57 -13.11
N VAL A 195 9.06 12.76 -13.33
CA VAL A 195 8.86 13.31 -14.67
C VAL A 195 10.19 13.51 -15.40
N LYS A 196 11.27 13.80 -14.66
CA LYS A 196 12.60 14.09 -15.22
C LYS A 196 13.55 12.89 -15.16
N ILE A 197 13.47 12.10 -14.09
CA ILE A 197 14.22 10.85 -13.93
C ILE A 197 13.21 9.73 -13.65
N PRO A 198 12.66 9.06 -14.68
CA PRO A 198 11.56 8.09 -14.51
C PRO A 198 11.91 6.86 -13.67
N ASN A 199 13.19 6.52 -13.58
CA ASN A 199 13.66 5.41 -12.76
C ASN A 199 13.92 5.87 -11.32
N ARG A 200 13.12 5.35 -10.36
CA ARG A 200 13.22 5.67 -8.92
C ARG A 200 14.62 5.43 -8.35
N PHE A 201 15.33 4.39 -8.79
CA PHE A 201 16.66 4.09 -8.31
C PHE A 201 17.69 5.11 -8.80
N GLN A 202 17.64 5.47 -10.10
CA GLN A 202 18.46 6.55 -10.66
C GLN A 202 18.13 7.90 -10.02
N LEU A 203 16.87 8.16 -9.72
CA LEU A 203 16.45 9.37 -9.01
C LEU A 203 17.10 9.45 -7.62
N VAL A 204 17.06 8.38 -6.83
CA VAL A 204 17.70 8.33 -5.51
C VAL A 204 19.20 8.55 -5.61
N LEU A 205 19.87 7.91 -6.58
CA LEU A 205 21.31 8.09 -6.81
C LEU A 205 21.64 9.53 -7.22
N ALA A 206 20.92 10.10 -8.20
CA ALA A 206 21.14 11.46 -8.68
C ALA A 206 20.90 12.49 -7.58
N ALA A 207 19.80 12.35 -6.83
CA ALA A 207 19.49 13.23 -5.70
C ALA A 207 20.55 13.14 -4.60
N THR A 208 21.02 11.94 -4.27
CA THR A 208 22.07 11.73 -3.25
C THR A 208 23.40 12.31 -3.69
N TYR A 209 23.80 12.04 -4.93
CA TYR A 209 25.04 12.54 -5.50
C TYR A 209 25.02 14.07 -5.56
N ARG A 210 23.92 14.67 -6.04
CA ARG A 210 23.78 16.13 -6.07
C ARG A 210 23.75 16.76 -4.68
N ALA A 211 23.07 16.15 -3.73
CA ALA A 211 23.04 16.64 -2.35
C ALA A 211 24.44 16.67 -1.73
N ARG A 212 25.31 15.70 -2.04
CA ARG A 212 26.73 15.72 -1.62
C ARG A 212 27.52 16.85 -2.28
N MET A 213 27.34 17.10 -3.57
CA MET A 213 28.00 18.23 -4.24
C MET A 213 27.62 19.56 -3.59
N LEU A 214 26.33 19.76 -3.32
CA LEU A 214 25.83 20.95 -2.63
C LEU A 214 26.40 21.06 -1.21
N HIS A 215 26.54 19.94 -0.50
CA HIS A 215 27.19 19.90 0.81
C HIS A 215 28.68 20.30 0.75
N HIS A 216 29.36 19.97 -0.35
CA HIS A 216 30.75 20.38 -0.62
C HIS A 216 30.89 21.79 -1.23
N GLY A 217 29.84 22.61 -1.17
CA GLY A 217 29.91 24.03 -1.54
C GLY A 217 29.68 24.32 -3.03
N HIS A 218 29.22 23.34 -3.82
CA HIS A 218 28.78 23.63 -5.18
C HIS A 218 27.53 24.54 -5.16
N THR A 219 27.48 25.48 -6.09
CA THR A 219 26.38 26.42 -6.20
C THR A 219 25.06 25.71 -6.54
N PRO A 220 23.97 26.02 -5.84
CA PRO A 220 22.63 25.63 -6.26
C PRO A 220 22.29 26.18 -7.65
N ARG A 221 21.66 25.36 -8.49
CA ARG A 221 21.16 25.75 -9.81
C ARG A 221 19.76 26.36 -9.76
N VAL A 222 19.10 26.25 -8.61
CA VAL A 222 17.81 26.89 -8.33
C VAL A 222 17.92 27.71 -7.04
N PRO A 223 17.22 28.86 -6.92
CA PRO A 223 17.20 29.62 -5.68
C PRO A 223 16.65 28.78 -4.51
N SER A 224 17.49 28.53 -3.50
CA SER A 224 17.13 27.69 -2.36
C SER A 224 17.86 28.09 -1.09
N ASN A 225 17.12 28.14 0.00
CA ASN A 225 17.63 28.21 1.38
C ASN A 225 17.42 26.88 2.14
N ASN A 226 17.09 25.80 1.42
CA ASN A 226 16.80 24.49 2.01
C ASN A 226 18.05 23.62 2.20
N LYS A 227 17.90 22.54 2.97
CA LYS A 227 18.92 21.48 3.11
C LYS A 227 19.32 20.93 1.72
N PRO A 228 20.58 20.48 1.55
CA PRO A 228 21.10 19.99 0.27
C PRO A 228 20.23 18.94 -0.43
N ALA A 229 19.65 18.00 0.33
CA ALA A 229 18.76 16.97 -0.23
C ALA A 229 17.49 17.54 -0.85
N VAL A 230 16.89 18.54 -0.19
CA VAL A 230 15.68 19.21 -0.72
C VAL A 230 16.06 19.98 -1.97
N THR A 231 17.11 20.80 -1.89
CA THR A 231 17.62 21.58 -3.05
C THR A 231 17.95 20.69 -4.24
N ALA A 232 18.58 19.54 -4.04
CA ALA A 232 18.84 18.56 -5.10
C ALA A 232 17.56 18.06 -5.77
N LEU A 233 16.53 17.72 -5.00
CA LEU A 233 15.23 17.30 -5.56
C LEU A 233 14.53 18.44 -6.31
N ARG A 234 14.69 19.70 -5.87
CA ARG A 234 14.18 20.88 -6.61
C ARG A 234 14.86 21.04 -7.95
N GLU A 235 16.18 20.97 -7.98
CA GLU A 235 16.95 21.05 -9.22
C GLU A 235 16.57 19.92 -10.19
N ILE A 236 16.28 18.72 -9.67
CA ILE A 236 15.79 17.62 -10.51
C ILE A 236 14.39 17.90 -11.01
N ALA A 237 13.44 18.31 -10.17
CA ALA A 237 12.06 18.60 -10.57
C ALA A 237 11.99 19.73 -11.63
N GLU A 238 12.84 20.76 -11.49
CA GLU A 238 12.94 21.88 -12.44
C GLU A 238 13.76 21.53 -13.69
N GLY A 239 14.29 20.31 -13.80
CA GLY A 239 15.06 19.84 -14.96
C GLY A 239 16.46 20.45 -15.08
N GLN A 240 16.98 21.05 -14.00
CA GLN A 240 18.33 21.60 -13.93
C GLN A 240 19.39 20.52 -13.67
N VAL A 241 18.97 19.35 -13.16
CA VAL A 241 19.82 18.18 -12.89
C VAL A 241 19.08 16.91 -13.32
N GLY A 242 19.71 16.07 -14.12
CA GLY A 242 19.15 14.79 -14.55
C GLY A 242 20.08 13.60 -14.30
N ALA A 243 19.69 12.44 -14.83
CA ALA A 243 20.43 11.18 -14.65
C ALA A 243 21.79 11.16 -15.35
N GLU A 244 22.05 12.11 -16.25
CA GLU A 244 23.35 12.29 -16.92
C GLU A 244 24.49 12.56 -15.94
N MET A 245 24.20 13.06 -14.74
CA MET A 245 25.21 13.30 -13.72
C MET A 245 25.80 12.02 -13.09
N LEU A 246 25.19 10.86 -13.38
CA LEU A 246 25.64 9.56 -12.88
C LEU A 246 26.64 8.87 -13.84
N LYS A 247 26.97 9.52 -14.96
CA LYS A 247 27.97 9.07 -15.94
C LYS A 247 29.32 9.69 -15.63
#